data_AF-A0A084SYB3-F1
#
_entry.id   AF-A0A084SYB3-F1
#
_cell.length_a   1.000
_cell.length_b   1.000
_cell.length_c   1.000
_cell.angle_alpha   90.00
_cell.angle_beta   90.00
_cell.angle_gamma   90.00
#
_symmetry.space_group_name_H-M   'P 1'
#
loop_
_entity.id
_entity.type
_entity.pdbx_description
1 polymer ?
#
loop_
_entity_poly.entity_id
_entity_poly.type
_entity_poly.pdbx_seq_one_letter_code
_entity_poly.pdbx_strand_id
1 'polypeptide(L)'
;MRGARLALDDFMRPVPGDSPPPDARTYLGATHEAFAALGWRFEGFFQKVPPGEAPQADFSLWLSPDGTTLGAVVASRAAKDPVERTVLVSLDATGKVVTTNDLPGTGDQLGGASSMATLLHAAPAELQAFHQQRLQVEARSPLSTWQSGQVLEALRELSERSVARWVRSGDAWWKPESPGEYGYTPKGAWRYARQAVRSVHDVGATQRERLKLPRLGSPGASATRSGPPPGILPKSSRARGIFNTVALGVCLWFVVRYWCEPPPNPPRAVPAMPLPAGPAPSEGSR
;
A
#
# COMPACT_ATOMS: atom_id res chain seq x y z
N MET A 1 -17.34 -5.87 19.67
CA MET A 1 -16.01 -5.94 19.01
C MET A 1 -15.92 -4.79 18.01
N ARG A 2 -15.03 -3.82 18.21
CA ARG A 2 -14.78 -2.78 17.19
C ARG A 2 -13.82 -3.39 16.17
N GLY A 3 -14.33 -3.77 15.00
CA GLY A 3 -13.54 -4.38 13.93
C GLY A 3 -12.42 -3.45 13.43
N ALA A 4 -11.37 -4.03 12.87
CA ALA A 4 -10.23 -3.30 12.32
C ALA A 4 -10.69 -2.20 11.36
N ARG A 5 -10.14 -0.99 11.54
CA ARG A 5 -10.34 0.19 10.69
C ARG A 5 -9.46 0.07 9.47
N LEU A 6 -10.06 -0.02 8.29
CA LEU A 6 -9.37 0.23 7.04
C LEU A 6 -10.13 1.37 6.38
N ALA A 7 -9.64 2.59 6.55
CA ALA A 7 -10.14 3.71 5.78
C ALA A 7 -9.53 3.63 4.37
N LEU A 8 -10.37 3.73 3.34
CA LEU A 8 -9.91 4.05 1.99
C LEU A 8 -9.16 5.39 1.99
N ASP A 9 -9.56 6.27 2.91
CA ASP A 9 -9.03 7.62 3.11
C ASP A 9 -8.15 7.74 4.37
N ASP A 10 -7.44 6.70 4.82
CA ASP A 10 -6.40 6.84 5.86
C ASP A 10 -5.14 7.53 5.28
N PHE A 11 -5.39 8.74 4.76
CA PHE A 11 -4.58 9.89 4.41
C PHE A 11 -3.35 9.59 3.54
N MET A 12 -3.53 9.72 2.22
CA MET A 12 -2.49 10.23 1.32
C MET A 12 -2.79 11.71 1.12
N ARG A 13 -2.41 12.56 2.08
CA ARG A 13 -2.45 14.00 1.86
C ARG A 13 -1.28 14.36 0.96
N PRO A 14 -1.45 15.20 -0.06
CA PRO A 14 -0.31 15.72 -0.79
C PRO A 14 0.63 16.39 0.22
N VAL A 15 1.90 16.03 0.14
CA VAL A 15 2.94 16.73 0.88
C VAL A 15 3.04 18.13 0.29
N PRO A 16 3.11 19.21 1.11
CA PRO A 16 3.30 20.56 0.61
C PRO A 16 4.48 20.63 -0.38
N GLY A 17 4.31 21.31 -1.51
CA GLY A 17 5.28 21.28 -2.63
C GLY A 17 6.65 21.89 -2.32
N ASP A 18 6.76 22.60 -1.21
CA ASP A 18 7.95 23.17 -0.59
C ASP A 18 8.69 22.20 0.34
N SER A 19 8.13 21.01 0.59
CA SER A 19 8.81 19.98 1.39
C SER A 19 9.96 19.35 0.58
N PRO A 20 11.13 19.13 1.20
CA PRO A 20 12.24 18.49 0.51
C PRO A 20 11.87 17.08 0.07
N PRO A 21 12.40 16.60 -1.07
CA PRO A 21 12.24 15.21 -1.46
C PRO A 21 12.86 14.28 -0.40
N PRO A 22 12.38 13.03 -0.30
CA PRO A 22 12.95 12.04 0.60
C PRO A 22 14.45 11.83 0.32
N ASP A 23 15.24 11.59 1.37
CA ASP A 23 16.67 11.28 1.24
C ASP A 23 16.86 10.06 0.32
N ALA A 24 17.74 10.19 -0.69
CA ALA A 24 18.10 9.14 -1.64
C ALA A 24 18.61 7.86 -0.97
N ARG A 25 19.10 7.93 0.27
CA ARG A 25 19.51 6.77 1.08
C ARG A 25 18.33 6.00 1.68
N THR A 26 17.12 6.53 1.62
CA THR A 26 15.91 5.81 2.04
C THR A 26 15.36 5.00 0.87
N TYR A 27 14.56 3.97 1.16
CA TYR A 27 13.88 3.20 0.12
C TYR A 27 13.05 4.10 -0.80
N LEU A 28 12.29 5.04 -0.23
CA LEU A 28 11.44 5.96 -1.00
C LEU A 28 12.27 6.87 -1.91
N GLY A 29 13.35 7.47 -1.41
CA GLY A 29 14.23 8.33 -2.19
C GLY A 29 14.95 7.57 -3.31
N ALA A 30 15.57 6.43 -2.99
CA ALA A 30 16.26 5.59 -3.98
C ALA A 30 15.31 5.10 -5.09
N THR A 31 14.08 4.75 -4.73
CA THR A 31 13.07 4.30 -5.69
C THR A 31 12.53 5.47 -6.53
N HIS A 32 12.40 6.66 -5.94
CA HIS A 32 12.01 7.88 -6.66
C HIS A 32 13.01 8.22 -7.77
N GLU A 33 14.30 8.25 -7.46
CA GLU A 33 15.36 8.49 -8.45
C GLU A 33 15.35 7.43 -9.57
N ALA A 34 15.14 6.16 -9.20
CA ALA A 34 15.09 5.07 -10.15
C ALA A 34 13.89 5.15 -11.11
N PHE A 35 12.70 5.55 -10.64
CA PHE A 35 11.55 5.80 -11.53
C PHE A 35 11.76 7.02 -12.43
N ALA A 36 12.33 8.10 -11.88
CA ALA A 36 12.68 9.28 -12.68
C ALA A 36 13.66 8.93 -13.81
N ALA A 37 14.66 8.11 -13.54
CA ALA A 37 15.62 7.62 -14.54
C ALA A 37 14.98 6.76 -15.64
N LEU A 38 13.84 6.12 -15.35
CA LEU A 38 13.05 5.36 -16.33
C LEU A 38 12.09 6.23 -17.15
N GLY A 39 12.10 7.55 -16.94
CA GLY A 39 11.21 8.49 -17.63
C GLY A 39 9.76 8.44 -17.14
N TRP A 40 9.49 7.82 -16.00
CA TRP A 40 8.14 7.84 -15.42
C TRP A 40 7.79 9.25 -14.97
N ARG A 41 6.54 9.63 -15.18
CA ARG A 41 6.02 10.91 -14.72
C ARG A 41 5.73 10.82 -13.23
N PHE A 42 6.27 11.75 -12.47
CA PHE A 42 5.99 11.90 -11.05
C PHE A 42 4.64 12.61 -10.84
N GLU A 43 3.81 12.06 -9.96
CA GLU A 43 2.43 12.54 -9.71
C GLU A 43 2.24 13.10 -8.29
N GLY A 44 3.27 13.03 -7.45
CA GLY A 44 3.27 13.67 -6.15
C GLY A 44 3.79 12.78 -5.02
N PHE A 45 4.20 13.45 -3.94
CA PHE A 45 4.45 12.81 -2.66
C PHE A 45 3.21 12.92 -1.80
N PHE A 46 2.93 11.85 -1.07
CA PHE A 46 1.80 11.83 -0.15
C PHE A 46 2.24 11.31 1.20
N GLN A 47 1.51 11.71 2.23
CA GLN A 47 1.79 11.38 3.61
C GLN A 47 0.55 10.92 4.34
N LYS A 48 0.77 9.98 5.26
CA LYS A 48 -0.16 9.71 6.34
C LYS A 48 0.26 10.60 7.50
N VAL A 49 -0.61 11.49 7.95
CA VAL A 49 -0.26 12.42 9.04
C VAL A 49 -0.75 11.86 10.38
N PRO A 50 0.12 11.37 11.28
CA PRO A 50 -0.22 11.18 12.67
C PRO A 50 -0.44 12.54 13.35
N PRO A 51 -1.28 12.64 14.38
CA PRO A 51 -1.40 13.86 15.17
C PRO A 51 -0.05 14.25 15.80
N GLY A 52 0.43 15.47 15.53
CA GLY A 52 1.61 16.06 16.20
C GLY A 52 2.98 15.75 15.58
N GLU A 53 3.04 15.01 14.46
CA GLU A 53 4.29 14.76 13.74
C GLU A 53 4.48 15.73 12.56
N ALA A 54 5.73 16.02 12.21
CA ALA A 54 6.07 16.83 11.04
C ALA A 54 5.68 16.09 9.75
N PRO A 55 5.27 16.82 8.71
CA PRO A 55 4.89 16.20 7.45
C PRO A 55 6.08 15.47 6.81
N GLN A 56 5.96 14.16 6.57
CA GLN A 56 6.96 13.32 5.92
C GLN A 56 6.30 12.50 4.81
N ALA A 57 6.90 12.47 3.63
CA ALA A 57 6.42 11.63 2.55
C ALA A 57 6.52 10.14 2.90
N ASP A 58 5.37 9.47 2.94
CA ASP A 58 5.25 8.02 3.12
C ASP A 58 4.98 7.32 1.78
N PHE A 59 4.61 8.08 0.76
CA PHE A 59 4.19 7.57 -0.53
C PHE A 59 4.71 8.44 -1.68
N SER A 60 5.00 7.83 -2.82
CA SER A 60 5.09 8.53 -4.10
C SER A 60 4.27 7.83 -5.16
N LEU A 61 3.59 8.63 -5.99
CA LEU A 61 2.80 8.13 -7.11
C LEU A 61 3.47 8.49 -8.44
N TRP A 62 3.31 7.59 -9.40
CA TRP A 62 3.97 7.65 -10.69
C TRP A 62 3.06 7.14 -11.80
N LEU A 63 3.30 7.64 -13.00
CA LEU A 63 2.65 7.20 -14.23
C LEU A 63 3.71 6.81 -15.26
N SER A 64 3.55 5.63 -15.88
CA SER A 64 4.46 5.18 -16.93
C SER A 64 4.44 6.10 -18.15
N PRO A 65 5.50 6.11 -18.99
CA PRO A 65 5.58 6.99 -20.16
C PRO A 65 4.42 6.84 -21.16
N ASP A 66 3.86 5.63 -21.27
CA ASP A 66 2.70 5.30 -22.11
C ASP A 66 1.36 5.55 -21.41
N GLY A 67 1.36 5.95 -20.14
CA GLY A 67 0.17 6.25 -19.36
C GLY A 67 -0.67 5.02 -19.00
N THR A 68 -0.24 3.79 -19.24
CA THR A 68 -1.07 2.59 -18.97
C THR A 68 -0.79 1.94 -17.63
N THR A 69 0.35 2.26 -17.00
CA THR A 69 0.77 1.67 -15.72
C THR A 69 0.93 2.75 -14.66
N LEU A 70 0.26 2.53 -13.53
CA LEU A 70 0.39 3.33 -12.34
C LEU A 70 1.45 2.71 -11.41
N GLY A 71 2.37 3.52 -10.91
CA GLY A 71 3.35 3.15 -9.90
C GLY A 71 3.02 3.79 -8.55
N ALA A 72 3.05 2.99 -7.49
CA ALA A 72 2.94 3.48 -6.12
C ALA A 72 4.10 2.94 -5.30
N VAL A 73 4.92 3.84 -4.75
CA VAL A 73 5.96 3.51 -3.78
C VAL A 73 5.43 3.86 -2.40
N VAL A 74 5.51 2.93 -1.47
CA VAL A 74 5.08 3.05 -0.09
C VAL A 74 6.30 2.85 0.79
N ALA A 75 6.52 3.74 1.75
CA ALA A 75 7.51 3.66 2.80
C ALA A 75 6.87 4.19 4.09
N SER A 76 5.95 3.42 4.64
CA SER A 76 5.16 3.79 5.83
C SER A 76 5.55 2.94 7.03
N ARG A 77 5.06 3.29 8.23
CA ARG A 77 5.18 2.43 9.42
C ARG A 77 3.84 1.80 9.76
N ALA A 78 3.80 0.47 9.86
CA ALA A 78 2.66 -0.27 10.37
C ALA A 78 3.01 -0.84 11.76
N ALA A 79 2.37 -0.34 12.82
CA ALA A 79 2.58 -0.78 14.21
C ALA A 79 4.06 -0.90 14.63
N LYS A 80 4.88 0.09 14.20
CA LYS A 80 6.33 0.22 14.40
C LYS A 80 7.21 -0.60 13.44
N ASP A 81 6.65 -1.45 12.60
CA ASP A 81 7.40 -2.14 11.56
C ASP A 81 7.42 -1.28 10.27
N PRO A 82 8.59 -1.02 9.67
CA PRO A 82 8.67 -0.32 8.40
C PRO A 82 8.10 -1.20 7.28
N VAL A 83 7.12 -0.65 6.56
CA VAL A 83 6.51 -1.24 5.37
C VAL A 83 6.97 -0.44 4.17
N GLU A 84 7.99 -0.95 3.53
CA GLU A 84 8.54 -0.45 2.27
C GLU A 84 8.10 -1.37 1.14
N ARG A 85 7.43 -0.85 0.12
CA ARG A 85 7.01 -1.64 -1.06
C ARG A 85 6.78 -0.75 -2.27
N THR A 86 6.97 -1.30 -3.45
CA THR A 86 6.62 -0.72 -4.74
C THR A 86 5.58 -1.60 -5.40
N VAL A 87 4.57 -0.96 -5.96
CA VAL A 87 3.40 -1.58 -6.57
C VAL A 87 3.19 -0.98 -7.96
N LEU A 88 3.08 -1.83 -8.97
CA LEU A 88 2.71 -1.45 -10.34
C LEU A 88 1.31 -1.98 -10.66
N VAL A 89 0.45 -1.14 -11.21
CA VAL A 89 -0.95 -1.45 -11.49
C VAL A 89 -1.32 -1.09 -12.92
N SER A 90 -1.94 -2.03 -13.63
CA SER A 90 -2.57 -1.79 -14.93
C SER A 90 -4.00 -2.33 -14.92
N LEU A 91 -4.86 -1.75 -15.76
CA LEU A 91 -6.24 -2.18 -15.95
C LEU A 91 -6.45 -2.59 -17.40
N ASP A 92 -6.95 -3.79 -17.62
CA ASP A 92 -7.21 -4.29 -18.97
C ASP A 92 -8.62 -3.91 -19.48
N ALA A 93 -8.92 -4.19 -20.76
CA ALA A 93 -10.21 -3.85 -21.37
C ALA A 93 -11.45 -4.48 -20.70
N THR A 94 -11.26 -5.54 -19.91
CA THR A 94 -12.35 -6.20 -19.17
C THR A 94 -12.51 -5.67 -17.75
N GLY A 95 -11.68 -4.69 -17.36
CA GLY A 95 -11.64 -4.18 -15.99
C GLY A 95 -10.93 -5.12 -15.02
N LYS A 96 -10.12 -6.08 -15.52
CA LYS A 96 -9.23 -6.89 -14.69
C LYS A 96 -8.03 -6.05 -14.28
N VAL A 97 -7.73 -6.06 -12.98
CA VAL A 97 -6.58 -5.36 -12.41
C VAL A 97 -5.37 -6.28 -12.41
N VAL A 98 -4.28 -5.91 -13.06
CA VAL A 98 -3.00 -6.62 -13.00
C VAL A 98 -2.06 -5.85 -12.09
N THR A 99 -1.57 -6.49 -11.03
CA THR A 99 -0.76 -5.85 -9.99
C THR A 99 0.56 -6.58 -9.81
N THR A 100 1.70 -5.89 -9.88
CA THR A 100 3.03 -6.46 -9.61
C THR A 100 3.71 -5.72 -8.47
N ASN A 101 4.23 -6.44 -7.46
CA ASN A 101 4.84 -5.83 -6.28
C ASN A 101 6.25 -6.36 -6.01
N ASP A 102 7.09 -5.59 -5.32
CA ASP A 102 8.44 -6.03 -4.92
C ASP A 102 8.52 -6.71 -3.53
N LEU A 103 7.42 -6.64 -2.77
CA LEU A 103 7.25 -7.26 -1.46
C LEU A 103 5.95 -8.09 -1.46
N PRO A 104 5.91 -9.26 -0.77
CA PRO A 104 4.67 -10.03 -0.65
C PRO A 104 3.61 -9.21 0.06
N GLY A 105 2.37 -9.37 -0.35
CA GLY A 105 1.25 -8.66 0.23
C GLY A 105 -0.06 -9.35 -0.08
N THR A 106 -1.12 -8.79 0.46
CA THR A 106 -2.49 -9.22 0.26
C THR A 106 -3.13 -8.37 -0.84
N GLY A 107 -3.08 -8.85 -2.08
CA GLY A 107 -3.88 -8.27 -3.17
C GLY A 107 -5.35 -8.68 -3.09
N ASP A 108 -6.20 -8.07 -3.92
CA ASP A 108 -7.63 -8.42 -4.11
C ASP A 108 -7.81 -9.81 -4.79
N GLN A 109 -7.28 -10.87 -4.19
CA GLN A 109 -7.50 -12.24 -4.66
C GLN A 109 -8.83 -12.81 -4.15
N LEU A 110 -9.59 -12.04 -3.37
CA LEU A 110 -10.87 -12.49 -2.81
C LEU A 110 -12.01 -12.47 -3.85
N GLY A 111 -11.83 -11.76 -4.98
CA GLY A 111 -12.86 -11.57 -6.01
C GLY A 111 -12.50 -11.99 -7.45
N GLY A 112 -11.34 -12.60 -7.71
CA GLY A 112 -10.94 -13.14 -9.04
C GLY A 112 -10.74 -12.12 -10.17
N ALA A 113 -11.15 -10.87 -9.98
CA ALA A 113 -11.03 -9.78 -10.93
C ALA A 113 -9.70 -8.99 -10.79
N SER A 114 -8.77 -9.50 -9.99
CA SER A 114 -7.40 -9.02 -9.96
C SER A 114 -6.41 -10.18 -10.09
N SER A 115 -5.26 -9.91 -10.69
CA SER A 115 -4.13 -10.84 -10.77
C SER A 115 -2.90 -10.19 -10.18
N MET A 116 -2.38 -10.77 -9.10
CA MET A 116 -1.22 -10.25 -8.38
C MET A 116 -0.03 -11.20 -8.49
N ALA A 117 1.15 -10.64 -8.75
CA ALA A 117 2.42 -11.35 -8.62
C ALA A 117 3.44 -10.51 -7.84
N THR A 118 4.38 -11.18 -7.19
CA THR A 118 5.48 -10.53 -6.47
C THR A 118 6.80 -10.93 -7.09
N LEU A 119 7.69 -9.96 -7.30
CA LEU A 119 9.09 -10.18 -7.63
C LEU A 119 9.96 -9.59 -6.52
N LEU A 120 10.46 -10.44 -5.62
CA LEU A 120 11.12 -9.99 -4.40
C LEU A 120 12.31 -9.09 -4.68
N HIS A 121 12.35 -7.95 -3.97
CA HIS A 121 13.48 -7.02 -3.95
C HIS A 121 13.88 -6.54 -5.35
N ALA A 122 12.93 -6.51 -6.28
CA ALA A 122 13.16 -5.99 -7.62
C ALA A 122 13.37 -4.48 -7.58
N ALA A 123 14.39 -4.00 -8.29
CA ALA A 123 14.52 -2.58 -8.60
C ALA A 123 13.43 -2.15 -9.62
N PRO A 124 13.07 -0.86 -9.71
CA PRO A 124 12.00 -0.38 -10.60
C PRO A 124 12.09 -0.85 -12.04
N ALA A 125 13.30 -0.86 -12.63
CA ALA A 125 13.49 -1.29 -14.02
C ALA A 125 13.12 -2.77 -14.22
N GLU A 126 13.57 -3.62 -13.29
CA GLU A 126 13.28 -5.06 -13.29
C GLU A 126 11.80 -5.33 -13.00
N LEU A 127 11.22 -4.60 -12.05
CA LEU A 127 9.81 -4.70 -11.70
C LEU A 127 8.91 -4.29 -12.88
N GLN A 128 9.28 -3.22 -13.59
CA GLN A 128 8.61 -2.77 -14.82
C GLN A 128 8.70 -3.83 -15.91
N ALA A 129 9.88 -4.36 -16.19
CA ALA A 129 10.06 -5.40 -17.22
C ALA A 129 9.22 -6.65 -16.90
N PHE A 130 9.22 -7.08 -15.63
CA PHE A 130 8.39 -8.20 -15.20
C PHE A 130 6.89 -7.89 -15.30
N HIS A 131 6.45 -6.68 -14.97
CA HIS A 131 5.06 -6.26 -15.15
C HIS A 131 4.65 -6.28 -16.63
N GLN A 132 5.47 -5.75 -17.54
CA GLN A 132 5.21 -5.77 -18.98
C GLN A 132 5.08 -7.19 -19.54
N GLN A 133 5.97 -8.11 -19.13
CA GLN A 133 5.86 -9.53 -19.49
C GLN A 133 4.54 -10.12 -19.02
N ARG A 134 4.10 -9.81 -17.80
CA ARG A 134 2.81 -10.27 -17.29
C ARG A 134 1.63 -9.71 -18.06
N LEU A 135 1.68 -8.44 -18.48
CA LEU A 135 0.62 -7.85 -19.28
C LEU A 135 0.45 -8.58 -20.63
N GLN A 136 1.55 -8.96 -21.28
CA GLN A 136 1.53 -9.71 -22.54
C GLN A 136 0.86 -11.09 -22.41
N VAL A 137 0.95 -11.72 -21.24
CA VAL A 137 0.43 -13.07 -20.99
C VAL A 137 -0.98 -13.04 -20.40
N GLU A 138 -1.27 -12.09 -19.52
CA GLU A 138 -2.44 -12.12 -18.64
C GLU A 138 -3.51 -11.06 -18.97
N ALA A 139 -3.16 -9.98 -19.65
CA ALA A 139 -4.06 -8.84 -19.87
C ALA A 139 -4.72 -8.89 -21.26
N ARG A 140 -5.97 -8.44 -21.32
CA ARG A 140 -6.67 -8.23 -22.60
C ARG A 140 -6.47 -6.81 -23.10
N SER A 141 -5.91 -6.69 -24.29
CA SER A 141 -5.74 -5.39 -24.97
C SER A 141 -7.09 -4.78 -25.44
N PRO A 142 -7.19 -3.45 -25.53
CA PRO A 142 -6.19 -2.46 -25.09
C PRO A 142 -6.16 -2.31 -23.56
N LEU A 143 -5.02 -1.84 -23.03
CA LEU A 143 -4.95 -1.42 -21.64
C LEU A 143 -5.63 -0.05 -21.47
N SER A 144 -6.20 0.18 -20.30
CA SER A 144 -6.74 1.49 -19.95
C SER A 144 -5.59 2.48 -19.73
N THR A 145 -5.77 3.71 -20.19
CA THR A 145 -4.85 4.82 -19.96
C THR A 145 -5.31 5.64 -18.76
N TRP A 146 -4.40 5.95 -17.86
CA TRP A 146 -4.62 6.84 -16.73
C TRP A 146 -4.36 8.28 -17.12
N GLN A 147 -5.12 9.21 -16.56
CA GLN A 147 -4.90 10.64 -16.75
C GLN A 147 -3.94 11.17 -15.69
N SER A 148 -3.00 12.00 -16.12
CA SER A 148 -2.10 12.71 -15.22
C SER A 148 -2.90 13.67 -14.32
N GLY A 149 -2.51 13.78 -13.05
CA GLY A 149 -3.24 14.53 -12.03
C GLY A 149 -4.47 13.82 -11.46
N GLN A 150 -4.82 12.62 -11.93
CA GLN A 150 -5.97 11.82 -11.43
C GLN A 150 -5.55 10.46 -10.86
N VAL A 151 -4.26 10.26 -10.66
CA VAL A 151 -3.66 8.97 -10.29
C VAL A 151 -4.07 8.56 -8.86
N LEU A 152 -4.19 9.52 -7.94
CA LEU A 152 -4.66 9.27 -6.58
C LEU A 152 -6.14 8.85 -6.58
N GLU A 153 -6.98 9.56 -7.32
CA GLU A 153 -8.41 9.30 -7.46
C GLU A 153 -8.65 7.93 -8.10
N ALA A 154 -7.86 7.57 -9.12
CA ALA A 154 -7.91 6.27 -9.76
C ALA A 154 -7.58 5.13 -8.78
N LEU A 155 -6.53 5.29 -7.95
CA LEU A 155 -6.21 4.32 -6.89
C LEU A 155 -7.35 4.18 -5.87
N ARG A 156 -7.98 5.30 -5.51
CA ARG A 156 -9.13 5.29 -4.60
C ARG A 156 -10.29 4.51 -5.22
N GLU A 157 -10.63 4.76 -6.48
CA GLU A 157 -11.71 4.05 -7.18
C GLU A 157 -11.43 2.54 -7.26
N LEU A 158 -10.20 2.13 -7.59
CA LEU A 158 -9.82 0.71 -7.61
C LEU A 158 -9.98 0.06 -6.23
N SER A 159 -9.63 0.80 -5.17
CA SER A 159 -9.76 0.34 -3.80
C SER A 159 -11.23 0.22 -3.40
N GLU A 160 -12.07 1.22 -3.72
CA GLU A 160 -13.51 1.19 -3.48
C GLU A 160 -14.19 0.02 -4.19
N ARG A 161 -13.82 -0.24 -5.46
CA ARG A 161 -14.30 -1.38 -6.24
C ARG A 161 -13.94 -2.71 -5.57
N SER A 162 -12.73 -2.82 -5.02
CA SER A 162 -12.28 -4.00 -4.29
C SER A 162 -13.09 -4.22 -3.02
N VAL A 163 -13.27 -3.16 -2.22
CA VAL A 163 -14.08 -3.20 -0.99
C VAL A 163 -15.53 -3.55 -1.29
N ALA A 164 -16.14 -2.95 -2.31
CA ALA A 164 -17.51 -3.26 -2.73
C ALA A 164 -17.67 -4.75 -3.12
N ARG A 165 -16.64 -5.38 -3.69
CA ARG A 165 -16.65 -6.84 -3.93
C ARG A 165 -16.58 -7.62 -2.62
N TRP A 166 -15.70 -7.23 -1.70
CA TRP A 166 -15.58 -7.90 -0.40
C TRP A 166 -16.86 -7.78 0.43
N VAL A 167 -17.55 -6.65 0.34
CA VAL A 167 -18.87 -6.47 0.97
C VAL A 167 -19.89 -7.44 0.36
N ARG A 168 -19.96 -7.50 -0.98
CA ARG A 168 -20.86 -8.44 -1.67
C ARG A 168 -20.57 -9.91 -1.35
N SER A 169 -19.31 -10.28 -1.09
CA SER A 169 -18.93 -11.65 -0.71
C SER A 169 -19.03 -11.95 0.80
N GLY A 170 -19.45 -10.96 1.60
CA GLY A 170 -19.54 -11.04 3.06
C GLY A 170 -18.18 -11.11 3.76
N ASP A 171 -17.11 -10.69 3.10
CA ASP A 171 -15.75 -10.61 3.67
C ASP A 171 -15.48 -9.23 4.31
N ALA A 172 -16.22 -8.19 3.92
CA ALA A 172 -16.11 -6.86 4.50
C ALA A 172 -17.49 -6.23 4.76
N TRP A 173 -17.49 -5.09 5.43
CA TRP A 173 -18.65 -4.24 5.68
C TRP A 173 -18.20 -2.78 5.72
N TRP A 174 -19.04 -1.89 5.23
CA TRP A 174 -18.85 -0.44 5.33
C TRP A 174 -19.20 0.05 6.72
N LYS A 175 -18.42 0.96 7.30
CA LYS A 175 -18.75 1.58 8.58
C LYS A 175 -19.77 2.70 8.35
N PRO A 176 -21.00 2.61 8.89
CA PRO A 176 -22.03 3.62 8.67
C PRO A 176 -21.64 5.00 9.22
N GLU A 177 -20.91 5.01 10.34
CA GLU A 177 -20.50 6.19 11.09
C GLU A 177 -19.30 6.93 10.46
N SER A 178 -18.64 6.33 9.47
CA SER A 178 -17.39 6.85 8.90
C SER A 178 -17.33 6.58 7.38
N PRO A 179 -17.80 7.53 6.55
CA PRO A 179 -17.72 7.43 5.10
C PRO A 179 -16.29 7.11 4.64
N GLY A 180 -16.15 6.21 3.68
CA GLY A 180 -14.84 5.76 3.19
C GLY A 180 -14.14 4.73 4.11
N GLU A 181 -14.73 4.35 5.24
CA GLU A 181 -14.17 3.29 6.08
C GLU A 181 -14.88 1.96 5.91
N TYR A 182 -14.09 0.90 5.85
CA TYR A 182 -14.58 -0.47 5.93
C TYR A 182 -13.89 -1.23 7.05
N GLY A 183 -14.54 -2.32 7.45
CA GLY A 183 -13.97 -3.35 8.29
C GLY A 183 -14.14 -4.69 7.60
N TYR A 184 -13.25 -5.62 7.91
CA TYR A 184 -13.46 -7.01 7.53
C TYR A 184 -14.46 -7.69 8.48
N THR A 185 -15.22 -8.64 7.98
CA THR A 185 -15.94 -9.61 8.82
C THR A 185 -14.95 -10.62 9.40
N PRO A 186 -15.29 -11.40 10.45
CA PRO A 186 -14.40 -12.46 10.95
C PRO A 186 -13.99 -13.46 9.85
N LYS A 187 -14.91 -13.76 8.92
CA LYS A 187 -14.64 -14.58 7.73
C LYS A 187 -13.60 -13.91 6.83
N GLY A 188 -13.79 -12.63 6.50
CA GLY A 188 -12.84 -11.89 5.67
C GLY A 188 -11.48 -11.76 6.32
N ALA A 189 -11.44 -11.48 7.63
CA ALA A 189 -10.24 -11.45 8.46
C ALA A 189 -9.39 -12.70 8.30
N TRP A 190 -10.04 -13.85 8.49
CA TRP A 190 -9.40 -15.15 8.42
C TRP A 190 -8.90 -15.45 7.01
N ARG A 191 -9.72 -15.17 5.98
CA ARG A 191 -9.33 -15.37 4.57
C ARG A 191 -8.13 -14.50 4.21
N TYR A 192 -8.16 -13.23 4.60
CA TYR A 192 -7.08 -12.28 4.39
C TYR A 192 -5.79 -12.75 5.07
N ALA A 193 -5.85 -13.13 6.35
CA ALA A 193 -4.72 -13.64 7.12
C ALA A 193 -4.11 -14.89 6.47
N ARG A 194 -4.96 -15.86 6.10
CA ARG A 194 -4.54 -17.10 5.44
C ARG A 194 -3.86 -16.82 4.09
N GLN A 195 -4.35 -15.84 3.34
CA GLN A 195 -3.79 -15.45 2.06
C GLN A 195 -2.44 -14.73 2.25
N ALA A 196 -2.31 -13.86 3.25
CA ALA A 196 -1.05 -13.19 3.58
C ALA A 196 0.05 -14.22 3.87
N VAL A 197 -0.24 -15.18 4.75
CA VAL A 197 0.69 -16.27 5.11
C VAL A 197 1.11 -17.06 3.87
N ARG A 198 0.14 -17.47 3.04
CA ARG A 198 0.41 -18.21 1.80
C ARG A 198 1.27 -17.41 0.85
N SER A 199 0.96 -16.14 0.63
CA SER A 199 1.73 -15.28 -0.26
C SER A 199 3.18 -15.18 0.20
N VAL A 200 3.43 -14.97 1.50
CA VAL A 200 4.79 -14.90 2.06
C VAL A 200 5.50 -16.25 1.89
N HIS A 201 4.83 -17.34 2.23
CA HIS A 201 5.40 -18.68 2.14
C HIS A 201 5.75 -19.06 0.69
N ASP A 202 4.81 -18.90 -0.24
CA ASP A 202 4.96 -19.33 -1.62
C ASP A 202 5.99 -18.49 -2.38
N VAL A 203 5.96 -17.16 -2.19
CA VAL A 203 6.96 -16.27 -2.76
C VAL A 203 8.33 -16.53 -2.14
N GLY A 204 8.41 -16.65 -0.81
CA GLY A 204 9.65 -16.97 -0.11
C GLY A 204 10.25 -18.31 -0.53
N ALA A 205 9.43 -19.34 -0.76
CA ALA A 205 9.88 -20.65 -1.22
C ALA A 205 10.39 -20.63 -2.67
N THR A 206 9.74 -19.86 -3.55
CA THR A 206 10.07 -19.80 -5.00
C THR A 206 11.17 -18.79 -5.33
N GLN A 207 11.45 -17.83 -4.44
CA GLN A 207 12.40 -16.74 -4.67
C GLN A 207 13.42 -16.59 -3.53
N ARG A 208 13.84 -17.71 -2.91
CA ARG A 208 14.81 -17.72 -1.79
C ARG A 208 16.09 -16.96 -2.07
N GLU A 209 16.63 -17.08 -3.27
CA GLU A 209 17.88 -16.38 -3.66
C GLU A 209 17.69 -14.87 -3.71
N ARG A 210 16.48 -14.39 -4.00
CA ARG A 210 16.18 -12.95 -4.03
C ARG A 210 16.09 -12.33 -2.64
N LEU A 211 15.76 -13.10 -1.61
CA LEU A 211 15.80 -12.63 -0.21
C LEU A 211 17.21 -12.21 0.24
N LYS A 212 18.25 -12.72 -0.43
CA LYS A 212 19.66 -12.34 -0.16
C LYS A 212 20.04 -11.01 -0.81
N LEU A 213 19.22 -10.50 -1.73
CA LEU A 213 19.49 -9.22 -2.37
C LEU A 213 19.15 -8.07 -1.42
N PRO A 214 20.02 -7.06 -1.29
CA PRO A 214 19.68 -5.84 -0.57
C PRO A 214 18.59 -5.09 -1.33
N ARG A 215 17.64 -4.50 -0.58
CA ARG A 215 16.60 -3.65 -1.14
C ARG A 215 17.14 -2.25 -1.42
N LEU A 216 16.53 -1.55 -2.37
CA LEU A 216 16.87 -0.15 -2.63
C LEU A 216 16.84 0.69 -1.35
N GLY A 217 17.76 1.65 -1.22
CA GLY A 217 18.01 2.38 0.03
C GLY A 217 18.86 1.64 1.05
N SER A 218 19.08 0.33 0.91
CA SER A 218 20.01 -0.42 1.79
C SER A 218 21.45 -0.40 1.24
N PRO A 219 22.48 -0.52 2.10
CA PRO A 219 23.87 -0.66 1.66
C PRO A 219 24.05 -1.81 0.66
N GLY A 220 24.75 -1.55 -0.44
CA GLY A 220 25.01 -2.55 -1.50
C GLY A 220 23.85 -2.78 -2.48
N ALA A 221 22.74 -2.05 -2.36
CA ALA A 221 21.68 -2.04 -3.36
C ALA A 221 22.04 -1.21 -4.58
N SER A 222 21.50 -1.58 -5.75
CA SER A 222 21.68 -0.85 -6.99
C SER A 222 20.39 -0.85 -7.81
N ALA A 223 20.04 0.30 -8.39
CA ALA A 223 18.86 0.48 -9.22
C ALA A 223 18.96 -0.24 -10.58
N THR A 224 20.18 -0.56 -11.03
CA THR A 224 20.44 -1.23 -12.32
C THR A 224 20.67 -2.73 -12.18
N ARG A 225 20.61 -3.27 -10.95
CA ARG A 225 20.84 -4.68 -10.70
C ARG A 225 19.65 -5.52 -11.16
N SER A 226 19.92 -6.50 -12.02
CA SER A 226 18.99 -7.61 -12.28
C SER A 226 19.17 -8.71 -11.23
N GLY A 227 18.09 -9.14 -10.59
CA GLY A 227 18.10 -10.33 -9.74
C GLY A 227 18.02 -11.62 -10.56
N PRO A 228 18.21 -12.80 -9.94
CA PRO A 228 17.94 -14.07 -10.59
C PRO A 228 16.47 -14.13 -11.01
N PRO A 229 16.14 -14.67 -12.19
CA PRO A 229 14.75 -14.73 -12.65
C PRO A 229 13.89 -15.45 -11.61
N PRO A 230 12.62 -15.06 -11.43
CA PRO A 230 11.74 -15.80 -10.54
C PRO A 230 11.67 -17.25 -11.05
N GLY A 231 11.79 -18.22 -10.15
CA GLY A 231 11.45 -19.60 -10.49
C GLY A 231 10.02 -19.65 -11.03
N ILE A 232 9.73 -20.61 -11.93
CA ILE A 232 8.38 -20.76 -12.50
C ILE A 232 7.38 -20.78 -11.34
N LEU A 233 6.56 -19.73 -11.24
CA LEU A 233 5.51 -19.66 -10.25
C LEU A 233 4.62 -20.89 -10.47
N PRO A 234 4.39 -21.74 -9.46
CA PRO A 234 3.49 -22.85 -9.62
C PRO A 234 2.13 -22.28 -10.05
N LYS A 235 1.64 -22.67 -11.24
CA LYS A 235 0.31 -22.32 -11.76
C LYS A 235 -0.71 -22.62 -10.67
N SER A 236 -1.08 -21.60 -9.89
CA SER A 236 -2.03 -21.65 -8.77
C SER A 236 -2.16 -23.06 -8.21
N SER A 237 -1.07 -23.63 -7.67
CA SER A 237 -1.19 -24.99 -7.16
C SER A 237 -2.10 -24.90 -5.94
N ARG A 238 -3.22 -25.59 -6.00
CA ARG A 238 -3.95 -26.05 -4.82
C ARG A 238 -3.02 -26.98 -4.05
N ALA A 239 -1.91 -26.47 -3.51
CA ALA A 239 -0.99 -27.23 -2.70
C ALA A 239 -1.72 -27.56 -1.41
N ARG A 240 -2.21 -28.81 -1.34
CA ARG A 240 -2.49 -29.52 -0.10
C ARG A 240 -1.15 -29.72 0.63
N GLY A 241 -0.55 -28.64 1.12
CA GLY A 241 0.60 -28.66 1.99
C GLY A 241 0.12 -28.56 3.44
N ILE A 242 0.66 -29.40 4.30
CA ILE A 242 0.44 -29.37 5.75
C ILE A 242 0.71 -27.95 6.21
N PHE A 243 -0.36 -27.27 6.65
CA PHE A 243 -0.32 -25.90 7.14
C PHE A 243 0.64 -25.86 8.33
N ASN A 244 1.68 -25.04 8.26
CA ASN A 244 2.52 -24.79 9.42
C ASN A 244 1.72 -23.94 10.42
N THR A 245 1.06 -24.62 11.35
CA THR A 245 0.14 -24.07 12.36
C THR A 245 0.80 -22.97 13.19
N VAL A 246 2.14 -22.99 13.30
CA VAL A 246 2.94 -21.97 13.99
C VAL A 246 3.00 -20.67 13.19
N ALA A 247 3.23 -20.71 11.87
CA ALA A 247 3.22 -19.51 11.02
C ALA A 247 1.81 -18.90 10.92
N LEU A 248 0.79 -19.76 10.87
CA LEU A 248 -0.59 -19.32 10.93
C LEU A 248 -0.93 -18.73 12.31
N GLY A 249 -0.42 -19.31 13.41
CA GLY A 249 -0.56 -18.80 14.77
C GLY A 249 0.13 -17.46 15.01
N VAL A 250 1.32 -17.23 14.43
CA VAL A 250 2.01 -15.93 14.48
C VAL A 250 1.25 -14.89 13.65
N CYS A 251 0.84 -15.20 12.43
CA CYS A 251 0.03 -14.26 11.65
C CYS A 251 -1.36 -14.05 12.26
N LEU A 252 -1.96 -15.05 12.90
CA LEU A 252 -3.21 -14.89 13.65
C LEU A 252 -2.99 -14.07 14.91
N TRP A 253 -1.83 -14.19 15.57
CA TRP A 253 -1.47 -13.36 16.71
C TRP A 253 -1.21 -11.91 16.29
N PHE A 254 -0.54 -11.68 15.16
CA PHE A 254 -0.43 -10.35 14.55
C PHE A 254 -1.83 -9.82 14.19
N VAL A 255 -2.68 -10.60 13.52
CA VAL A 255 -4.05 -10.17 13.21
C VAL A 255 -4.84 -9.89 14.49
N VAL A 256 -4.87 -10.78 15.48
CA VAL A 256 -5.59 -10.59 16.75
C VAL A 256 -5.03 -9.42 17.56
N ARG A 257 -3.71 -9.26 17.66
CA ARG A 257 -3.08 -8.15 18.38
C ARG A 257 -3.32 -6.80 17.68
N TYR A 258 -3.25 -6.78 16.35
CA TYR A 258 -3.55 -5.59 15.55
C TYR A 258 -5.06 -5.29 15.45
N TRP A 259 -5.93 -6.26 15.78
CA TRP A 259 -7.39 -6.15 15.68
C TRP A 259 -8.11 -6.00 17.03
N CYS A 260 -7.43 -6.25 18.14
CA CYS A 260 -8.03 -6.20 19.49
C CYS A 260 -7.47 -5.10 20.40
N GLU A 261 -6.42 -4.38 20.02
CA GLU A 261 -5.99 -3.19 20.78
C GLU A 261 -6.97 -2.02 20.50
N PRO A 262 -7.64 -1.47 21.53
CA PRO A 262 -8.46 -0.28 21.36
C PRO A 262 -7.57 0.89 20.94
N PRO A 263 -8.10 1.87 20.17
CA PRO A 263 -7.33 3.07 19.85
C PRO A 263 -6.83 3.73 21.14
N PRO A 264 -5.64 4.36 21.12
CA PRO A 264 -5.24 5.22 22.23
C PRO A 264 -6.37 6.21 22.49
N ASN A 265 -6.69 6.45 23.77
CA ASN A 265 -7.70 7.42 24.15
C ASN A 265 -7.42 8.73 23.40
N PRO A 266 -8.45 9.39 22.84
CA PRO A 266 -8.25 10.71 22.27
C PRO A 266 -7.53 11.57 23.32
N PRO A 267 -6.58 12.43 22.91
CA PRO A 267 -5.96 13.35 23.85
C PRO A 267 -7.07 14.05 24.62
N ARG A 268 -7.00 14.01 25.97
CA ARG A 268 -7.94 14.73 26.82
C ARG A 268 -8.06 16.14 26.25
N ALA A 269 -9.29 16.55 25.95
CA ALA A 269 -9.56 17.91 25.51
C ALA A 269 -8.77 18.85 26.40
N VAL A 270 -7.87 19.62 25.80
CA VAL A 270 -7.16 20.67 26.51
C VAL A 270 -8.26 21.56 27.08
N PRO A 271 -8.36 21.74 28.41
CA PRO A 271 -9.35 22.65 28.97
C PRO A 271 -9.19 24.00 28.28
N ALA A 272 -10.31 24.55 27.81
CA ALA A 272 -10.31 25.82 27.10
C ALA A 272 -9.46 26.82 27.88
N MET A 273 -8.44 27.38 27.22
CA MET A 273 -7.68 28.45 27.84
C MET A 273 -8.68 29.54 28.24
N PRO A 274 -8.60 30.05 29.49
CA PRO A 274 -9.45 31.16 29.89
C PRO A 274 -9.22 32.30 28.90
N LEU A 275 -10.32 32.77 28.31
CA LEU A 275 -10.30 33.93 27.43
C LEU A 275 -9.57 35.07 28.16
N PRO A 276 -8.66 35.80 27.48
CA PRO A 276 -8.02 36.95 28.09
C PRO A 276 -9.12 37.91 28.57
N ALA A 277 -9.00 38.35 29.81
CA ALA A 277 -9.89 39.36 30.37
C ALA A 277 -9.94 40.54 29.39
N GLY A 278 -11.14 40.84 28.90
CA GLY A 278 -11.35 41.99 28.04
C GLY A 278 -10.83 43.27 28.73
N PRO A 279 -10.41 44.27 27.96
CA PRO A 279 -9.90 45.51 28.54
C PRO A 279 -10.95 46.12 29.47
N ALA A 280 -10.50 46.54 30.65
CA ALA A 280 -11.34 47.20 31.64
C ALA A 280 -12.07 48.39 30.99
N PRO A 281 -13.36 48.60 31.29
CA PRO A 281 -14.09 49.74 30.78
C PRO A 281 -13.37 51.01 31.26
N SER A 282 -12.98 51.85 30.30
CA SER A 282 -12.48 53.18 30.57
C SER A 282 -13.56 53.97 31.32
N GLU A 283 -13.29 54.36 32.56
CA GLU A 283 -14.10 55.34 33.27
C GLU A 283 -14.00 56.68 32.51
N GLY A 284 -14.99 56.88 31.63
CA GLY A 284 -15.25 58.15 31.01
C GLY A 284 -15.92 59.07 32.03
N SER A 285 -15.13 60.05 32.49
CA SER A 285 -15.53 61.42 32.83
C SER A 285 -17.05 61.69 32.90
N ARG A 286 -17.56 61.85 34.12
CA ARG A 286 -18.35 63.01 34.55
C ARG A 286 -18.44 63.05 36.07
#